data_AF-A0A4Y5YNN5-F1
#
_entry.id   AF-A0A4Y5YNN5-F1
#
_cell.length_a   1.000
_cell.length_b   1.000
_cell.length_c   1.000
_cell.angle_alpha   90.00
_cell.angle_beta   90.00
_cell.angle_gamma   90.00
#
_symmetry.space_group_name_H-M   'P 1'
#
loop_
_entity.id
_entity.type
_entity.pdbx_description
1 polymer ?
#
loop_
_entity_poly.entity_id
_entity_poly.type
_entity_poly.pdbx_seq_one_letter_code
_entity_poly.pdbx_strand_id
1 'polypeptide(L)'
;MTAPPHPDTRRTIVTRLRIAAIVVFTVIACGAAWLVALPLWLGDGLAEPTTGVLLPAMMLTPALAALIVTFTMRVPARGERVRFLGLWPLRPAKRVIWLMVLGWLVPPLLVGLSILVAAALGFIRLDLTFAGFSAEIATMVPDGTPLPPVEILVISQLAIIPVGALLNSVLAFGEELGWRGWLVPALRPLGTWPTLLISGVIWGFWHSPVILLGYNFGRTDVTGVLFMIGGCVAWGILLGWLRLRSASIWPAVLAHGSLNAAGGLVLLFSASQPDLALAGPLGVAAWIVIAVVIAVLAVTGQFREQPELAGAPGRLLSQPRAE
;
A
#
# COMPACT_ATOMS: atom_id res chain seq x y z
N MET A 1 46.74 11.30 -9.78
CA MET A 1 45.97 11.04 -8.53
C MET A 1 45.28 12.33 -8.14
N THR A 2 43.98 12.46 -8.41
CA THR A 2 43.19 13.60 -7.94
C THR A 2 42.87 13.40 -6.47
N ALA A 3 43.16 14.41 -5.65
CA ALA A 3 42.84 14.36 -4.23
C ALA A 3 41.33 14.11 -4.04
N PRO A 4 40.94 13.27 -3.06
CA PRO A 4 39.52 13.03 -2.80
C PRO A 4 38.83 14.35 -2.43
N PRO A 5 37.58 14.57 -2.89
CA PRO A 5 36.87 15.83 -2.65
C PRO A 5 36.64 16.06 -1.15
N HIS A 6 36.63 17.34 -0.75
CA HIS A 6 36.36 17.78 0.62
C HIS A 6 35.06 17.13 1.16
N PRO A 7 35.00 16.72 2.43
CA PRO A 7 33.86 15.99 3.01
C PRO A 7 32.49 16.67 2.80
N ASP A 8 32.42 18.00 2.83
CA ASP A 8 31.18 18.76 2.56
C ASP A 8 30.72 18.68 1.11
N THR A 9 31.65 18.68 0.16
CA THR A 9 31.38 18.51 -1.27
C THR A 9 30.82 17.11 -1.53
N ARG A 10 31.40 16.08 -0.88
CA ARG A 10 30.94 14.69 -1.00
C ARG A 10 29.53 14.51 -0.44
N ARG A 11 29.22 15.10 0.72
CA ARG A 11 27.88 15.07 1.33
C ARG A 11 26.84 15.75 0.45
N THR A 12 27.19 16.88 -0.16
CA THR A 12 26.32 17.63 -1.07
C THR A 12 26.00 16.84 -2.34
N ILE A 13 27.01 16.21 -2.96
CA ILE A 13 26.84 15.38 -4.17
C ILE A 13 25.93 14.17 -3.89
N VAL A 14 26.15 13.46 -2.79
CA VAL A 14 25.32 12.30 -2.41
C VAL A 14 23.87 12.71 -2.18
N THR A 15 23.64 13.87 -1.57
CA THR A 15 22.28 14.40 -1.33
C THR A 15 21.58 14.74 -2.64
N ARG A 16 22.26 15.44 -3.56
CA ARG A 16 21.71 15.78 -4.88
C ARG A 16 21.40 14.54 -5.72
N LEU A 17 22.30 13.55 -5.73
CA LEU A 17 22.09 12.28 -6.45
C LEU A 17 20.85 11.53 -5.92
N ARG A 18 20.64 11.53 -4.60
CA ARG A 18 19.50 10.86 -3.97
C ARG A 18 18.17 11.55 -4.31
N ILE A 19 18.14 12.88 -4.30
CA ILE A 19 16.95 13.65 -4.72
C ILE A 19 16.64 13.37 -6.20
N ALA A 20 17.65 13.44 -7.08
CA ALA A 20 17.47 13.11 -8.49
C ALA A 20 16.91 11.68 -8.68
N ALA A 21 17.43 10.71 -7.92
CA ALA A 21 16.93 9.34 -7.96
C ALA A 21 15.46 9.23 -7.52
N ILE A 22 15.03 9.98 -6.49
CA ILE A 22 13.64 9.99 -6.03
C ILE A 22 12.71 10.57 -7.11
N VAL A 23 13.13 11.65 -7.76
CA VAL A 23 12.36 12.26 -8.86
C VAL A 23 12.24 11.29 -10.04
N VAL A 24 13.36 10.70 -10.49
CA VAL A 24 13.36 9.73 -11.59
C VAL A 24 12.50 8.51 -11.25
N PHE A 25 12.61 7.97 -10.04
CA PHE A 25 11.76 6.88 -9.56
C PHE A 25 10.27 7.25 -9.66
N THR A 26 9.90 8.43 -9.16
CA THR A 26 8.50 8.89 -9.12
C THR A 26 7.94 9.07 -10.52
N VAL A 27 8.71 9.70 -11.42
CA VAL A 27 8.32 9.91 -12.82
C VAL A 27 8.16 8.58 -13.56
N ILE A 28 9.08 7.62 -13.38
CA ILE A 28 8.97 6.30 -14.01
C ILE A 28 7.77 5.54 -13.47
N ALA A 29 7.58 5.49 -12.14
CA ALA A 29 6.47 4.76 -11.53
C ALA A 29 5.12 5.31 -12.00
N CYS A 30 4.92 6.63 -11.92
CA CYS A 30 3.67 7.27 -12.33
C CYS A 30 3.48 7.23 -13.86
N GLY A 31 4.54 7.52 -14.63
CA GLY A 31 4.50 7.49 -16.09
C GLY A 31 4.19 6.09 -16.62
N ALA A 32 4.83 5.05 -16.07
CA ALA A 32 4.54 3.67 -16.46
C ALA A 32 3.12 3.25 -16.07
N ALA A 33 2.58 3.72 -14.93
CA ALA A 33 1.18 3.48 -14.59
C ALA A 33 0.21 4.10 -15.61
N TRP A 34 0.44 5.34 -16.02
CA TRP A 34 -0.33 5.97 -17.10
C TRP A 34 -0.20 5.21 -18.42
N LEU A 35 0.99 4.75 -18.78
CA LEU A 35 1.20 3.95 -20.00
C LEU A 35 0.46 2.61 -19.95
N VAL A 36 0.47 1.92 -18.80
CA VAL A 36 -0.26 0.65 -18.62
C VAL A 36 -1.77 0.89 -18.67
N ALA A 37 -2.26 1.98 -18.09
CA ALA A 37 -3.68 2.31 -18.09
C ALA A 37 -4.17 2.93 -19.41
N LEU A 38 -3.26 3.32 -20.32
CA LEU A 38 -3.60 4.01 -21.56
C LEU A 38 -4.67 3.31 -22.40
N PRO A 39 -4.68 1.96 -22.56
CA PRO A 39 -5.74 1.28 -23.30
C PRO A 39 -7.14 1.52 -22.71
N LEU A 40 -7.27 1.63 -21.38
CA LEU A 40 -8.55 1.90 -20.71
C LEU A 40 -9.07 3.31 -21.06
N TRP A 41 -8.16 4.27 -21.21
CA TRP A 41 -8.52 5.64 -21.60
C TRP A 41 -8.92 5.79 -23.07
N LEU A 42 -8.47 4.86 -23.92
CA LEU A 42 -8.77 4.85 -25.35
C LEU A 42 -9.99 3.99 -25.70
N GLY A 43 -10.49 3.19 -24.74
CA GLY A 43 -11.65 2.33 -24.87
C GLY A 43 -12.78 2.70 -23.90
N ASP A 44 -13.51 1.71 -23.42
CA ASP A 44 -14.70 1.87 -22.56
C ASP A 44 -14.35 2.04 -21.06
N GLY A 45 -13.15 2.55 -20.73
CA GLY A 45 -12.74 2.79 -19.36
C GLY A 45 -12.58 1.49 -18.55
N LEU A 46 -13.17 1.44 -17.36
CA LEU A 46 -13.11 0.27 -16.47
C LEU A 46 -14.05 -0.87 -16.87
N ALA A 47 -14.89 -0.67 -17.89
CA ALA A 47 -15.75 -1.72 -18.44
C ALA A 47 -15.00 -2.64 -19.42
N GLU A 48 -13.79 -2.26 -19.83
CA GLU A 48 -12.95 -3.05 -20.72
C GLU A 48 -12.61 -4.43 -20.12
N PRO A 49 -12.73 -5.54 -20.87
CA PRO A 49 -12.31 -6.86 -20.40
C PRO A 49 -10.84 -6.92 -19.96
N THR A 50 -10.00 -6.05 -20.53
CA THR A 50 -8.57 -5.95 -20.19
C THR A 50 -8.31 -5.32 -18.83
N THR A 51 -9.29 -4.66 -18.19
CA THR A 51 -9.16 -4.07 -16.84
C THR A 51 -8.66 -5.08 -15.82
N GLY A 52 -9.14 -6.33 -15.88
CA GLY A 52 -8.71 -7.41 -14.98
C GLY A 52 -7.24 -7.78 -15.09
N VAL A 53 -6.57 -7.45 -16.19
CA VAL A 53 -5.13 -7.69 -16.41
C VAL A 53 -4.31 -6.42 -16.22
N LEU A 54 -4.82 -5.27 -16.70
CA LEU A 54 -4.11 -3.99 -16.65
C LEU A 54 -3.95 -3.46 -15.23
N LEU A 55 -4.94 -3.65 -14.35
CA LEU A 55 -4.81 -3.24 -12.94
C LEU A 55 -3.69 -4.00 -12.21
N PRO A 56 -3.64 -5.35 -12.23
CA PRO A 56 -2.48 -6.11 -11.74
C PRO A 56 -1.15 -5.73 -12.39
N ALA A 57 -1.13 -5.51 -13.71
CA ALA A 57 0.09 -5.13 -14.42
C ALA A 57 0.60 -3.75 -13.95
N MET A 58 -0.31 -2.81 -13.70
CA MET A 58 0.03 -1.49 -13.18
C MET A 58 0.75 -1.61 -11.83
N MET A 59 0.33 -2.51 -10.93
CA MET A 59 0.99 -2.76 -9.64
C MET A 59 2.49 -3.12 -9.73
N LEU A 60 2.98 -3.55 -10.90
CA LEU A 60 4.40 -3.85 -11.12
C LEU A 60 5.25 -2.61 -11.47
N THR A 61 4.61 -1.48 -11.79
CA THR A 61 5.30 -0.25 -12.21
C THR A 61 6.21 0.37 -11.13
N PRO A 62 5.90 0.33 -9.81
CA PRO A 62 6.82 0.83 -8.80
C PRO A 62 8.06 -0.07 -8.66
N ALA A 63 7.92 -1.39 -8.77
CA ALA A 63 9.05 -2.32 -8.82
C ALA A 63 9.94 -2.05 -10.03
N LEU A 64 9.34 -1.87 -11.22
CA LEU A 64 10.08 -1.49 -12.42
C LEU A 64 10.90 -0.22 -12.21
N ALA A 65 10.28 0.82 -11.65
CA ALA A 65 10.96 2.07 -11.32
C ALA A 65 12.12 1.86 -10.34
N ALA A 66 11.92 1.08 -9.28
CA ALA A 66 12.95 0.77 -8.29
C ALA A 66 14.14 0.04 -8.91
N LEU A 67 13.89 -0.96 -9.76
CA LEU A 67 14.93 -1.70 -10.45
C LEU A 67 15.71 -0.78 -11.39
N ILE A 68 15.03 -0.01 -12.24
CA ILE A 68 15.68 0.93 -13.16
C ILE A 68 16.61 1.88 -12.40
N VAL A 69 16.10 2.58 -11.38
CA VAL A 69 16.91 3.54 -10.61
C VAL A 69 18.05 2.86 -9.85
N THR A 70 17.82 1.66 -9.31
CA THR A 70 18.85 0.87 -8.61
C THR A 70 20.01 0.48 -9.52
N PHE A 71 19.74 0.17 -10.80
CA PHE A 71 20.76 -0.27 -11.74
C PHE A 71 21.41 0.89 -12.51
N THR A 72 20.64 1.91 -12.91
CA THR A 72 21.14 3.04 -13.72
C THR A 72 21.80 4.12 -12.86
N MET A 73 21.17 4.51 -11.75
CA MET A 73 21.68 5.57 -10.86
C MET A 73 22.52 5.02 -9.71
N ARG A 74 22.60 3.70 -9.57
CA ARG A 74 23.39 3.00 -8.53
C ARG A 74 23.04 3.46 -7.11
N VAL A 75 21.75 3.77 -6.90
CA VAL A 75 21.17 4.07 -5.58
C VAL A 75 20.24 2.91 -5.24
N PRO A 76 20.60 2.01 -4.31
CA PRO A 76 21.78 2.01 -3.44
C PRO A 76 23.06 1.46 -4.11
N ALA A 77 24.19 1.64 -3.41
CA ALA A 77 25.50 1.15 -3.83
C ALA A 77 25.51 -0.38 -4.05
N ARG A 78 26.44 -0.83 -4.91
CA ARG A 78 26.61 -2.26 -5.22
C ARG A 78 26.93 -3.05 -3.93
N GLY A 79 26.25 -4.17 -3.72
CA GLY A 79 26.38 -5.00 -2.52
C GLY A 79 25.34 -4.72 -1.43
N GLU A 80 24.72 -3.53 -1.41
CA GLU A 80 23.73 -3.17 -0.38
C GLU A 80 22.28 -3.35 -0.84
N ARG A 81 22.04 -3.66 -2.12
CA ARG A 81 20.73 -3.66 -2.78
C ARG A 81 19.69 -4.50 -2.06
N VAL A 82 20.04 -5.74 -1.72
CA VAL A 82 19.12 -6.68 -1.09
C VAL A 82 18.68 -6.20 0.30
N ARG A 83 19.61 -5.62 1.07
CA ARG A 83 19.36 -5.04 2.40
C ARG A 83 18.58 -3.74 2.32
N PHE A 84 18.92 -2.87 1.37
CA PHE A 84 18.24 -1.61 1.13
C PHE A 84 16.78 -1.84 0.73
N LEU A 85 16.55 -2.78 -0.20
CA LEU A 85 15.21 -3.19 -0.65
C LEU A 85 14.42 -3.95 0.44
N GLY A 86 15.05 -4.32 1.56
CA GLY A 86 14.39 -5.02 2.66
C GLY A 86 14.01 -6.47 2.34
N LEU A 87 14.66 -7.06 1.34
CA LEU A 87 14.45 -8.46 0.95
C LEU A 87 15.15 -9.42 1.92
N TRP A 88 16.37 -9.08 2.33
CA TRP A 88 17.21 -9.89 3.22
C TRP A 88 18.31 -9.04 3.89
N PRO A 89 18.77 -9.35 5.11
CA PRO A 89 18.36 -10.45 6.00
C PRO A 89 17.10 -10.16 6.82
N LEU A 90 16.34 -11.22 7.13
CA LEU A 90 15.16 -11.15 7.99
C LEU A 90 15.57 -11.20 9.47
N ARG A 91 16.15 -10.10 9.97
CA ARG A 91 16.69 -10.06 11.34
C ARG A 91 16.13 -8.89 12.15
N PRO A 92 15.69 -9.13 13.40
CA PRO A 92 15.52 -10.43 14.06
C PRO A 92 14.29 -11.20 13.51
N ALA A 93 14.47 -12.48 13.13
CA ALA A 93 13.46 -13.28 12.41
C ALA A 93 12.12 -13.37 13.17
N LYS A 94 12.15 -13.61 14.49
CA LYS A 94 10.94 -13.63 15.33
C LYS A 94 10.12 -12.36 15.20
N ARG A 95 10.76 -11.19 15.15
CA ARG A 95 10.07 -9.90 14.99
C ARG A 95 9.44 -9.79 13.60
N VAL A 96 10.19 -10.16 12.55
CA VAL A 96 9.69 -10.12 11.17
C VAL A 96 8.46 -11.03 11.03
N ILE A 97 8.53 -12.26 11.53
CA ILE A 97 7.43 -13.24 11.48
C ILE A 97 6.19 -12.70 12.21
N TRP A 98 6.33 -12.19 13.43
CA TRP A 98 5.18 -11.63 14.15
C TRP A 98 4.60 -10.39 13.47
N LEU A 99 5.43 -9.54 12.87
CA LEU A 99 4.95 -8.41 12.08
C LEU A 99 4.27 -8.86 10.78
N MET A 100 4.67 -9.99 10.18
CA MET A 100 3.95 -10.61 9.07
C MET A 100 2.59 -11.14 9.51
N VAL A 101 2.52 -11.84 10.65
CA VAL A 101 1.23 -12.29 11.22
C VAL A 101 0.31 -11.11 11.52
N LEU A 102 0.83 -10.04 12.11
CA LEU A 102 0.07 -8.80 12.31
C LEU A 102 -0.34 -8.19 10.97
N GLY A 103 0.56 -8.13 9.99
CA GLY A 103 0.24 -7.67 8.64
C GLY A 103 -0.87 -8.49 7.99
N TRP A 104 -0.94 -9.80 8.26
CA TRP A 104 -1.98 -10.65 7.70
C TRP A 104 -3.35 -10.44 8.35
N LEU A 105 -3.39 -10.33 9.67
CA LEU A 105 -4.63 -10.34 10.44
C LEU A 105 -5.19 -8.96 10.74
N VAL A 106 -4.34 -7.94 10.92
CA VAL A 106 -4.78 -6.61 11.35
C VAL A 106 -5.55 -5.85 10.26
N PRO A 107 -5.15 -5.82 8.97
CA PRO A 107 -5.86 -5.02 7.98
C PRO A 107 -7.34 -5.39 7.81
N PRO A 108 -7.74 -6.68 7.70
CA PRO A 108 -9.15 -7.04 7.69
C PRO A 108 -9.92 -6.58 8.94
N LEU A 109 -9.29 -6.63 10.11
CA LEU A 109 -9.89 -6.14 11.36
C LEU A 109 -10.08 -4.62 11.36
N LEU A 110 -9.11 -3.87 10.83
CA LEU A 110 -9.23 -2.42 10.69
C LEU A 110 -10.32 -2.03 9.68
N VAL A 111 -10.48 -2.79 8.59
CA VAL A 111 -11.57 -2.61 7.63
C VAL A 111 -12.92 -2.94 8.29
N GLY A 112 -13.01 -4.02 9.07
CA GLY A 112 -14.21 -4.33 9.86
C GLY A 112 -14.56 -3.21 10.84
N LEU A 113 -13.57 -2.66 11.54
CA LEU A 113 -13.78 -1.53 12.44
C LEU A 113 -14.19 -0.25 11.69
N SER A 114 -13.65 0.00 10.49
CA SER A 114 -14.06 1.15 9.69
C SER A 114 -15.51 1.06 9.21
N ILE A 115 -16.03 -0.15 8.95
CA ILE A 115 -17.45 -0.37 8.64
C ILE A 115 -18.32 0.02 9.84
N LEU A 116 -17.93 -0.36 11.06
CA LEU A 116 -18.65 0.03 12.27
C LEU A 116 -18.64 1.54 12.50
N VAL A 117 -17.49 2.20 12.28
CA VAL A 117 -17.38 3.66 12.35
C VAL A 117 -18.21 4.33 11.25
N ALA A 118 -18.20 3.81 10.02
CA ALA A 118 -19.01 4.31 8.93
C ALA A 118 -20.51 4.24 9.26
N ALA A 119 -20.96 3.14 9.87
CA ALA A 119 -22.34 3.00 10.33
C ALA A 119 -22.68 3.99 11.46
N ALA A 120 -21.78 4.16 12.43
CA ALA A 120 -21.98 5.11 13.54
C ALA A 120 -22.05 6.56 13.06
N LEU A 121 -21.33 6.91 11.98
CA LEU A 121 -21.36 8.23 11.35
C LEU A 121 -22.51 8.40 10.35
N GLY A 122 -23.31 7.35 10.10
CA GLY A 122 -24.41 7.36 9.15
C GLY A 122 -24.00 7.32 7.69
N PHE A 123 -22.75 6.96 7.37
CA PHE A 123 -22.28 6.80 5.99
C PHE A 123 -22.83 5.54 5.31
N ILE A 124 -23.16 4.52 6.11
CA ILE A 124 -23.80 3.29 5.64
C ILE A 124 -24.91 2.87 6.60
N ARG A 125 -25.91 2.19 6.05
CA ARG A 125 -26.88 1.44 6.85
C ARG A 125 -26.47 -0.02 6.86
N LEU A 126 -26.24 -0.59 8.05
CA LEU A 126 -25.86 -1.99 8.17
C LEU A 126 -27.04 -2.91 7.82
N ASP A 127 -26.76 -3.93 7.01
CA ASP A 127 -27.66 -5.04 6.73
C ASP A 127 -27.05 -6.35 7.22
N LEU A 128 -27.57 -6.85 8.34
CA LEU A 128 -27.14 -8.13 8.93
C LEU A 128 -27.89 -9.33 8.34
N THR A 129 -28.88 -9.09 7.47
CA THR A 129 -29.55 -10.14 6.70
C THR A 129 -28.83 -10.43 5.39
N PHE A 130 -27.86 -9.58 5.01
CA PHE A 130 -27.07 -9.67 3.79
C PHE A 130 -27.90 -9.64 2.50
N ALA A 131 -29.16 -9.17 2.57
CA ALA A 131 -30.06 -9.07 1.43
C ALA A 131 -29.51 -8.08 0.38
N GLY A 132 -28.93 -6.95 0.82
CA GLY A 132 -28.25 -6.00 -0.06
C GLY A 132 -27.10 -6.64 -0.83
N PHE A 133 -26.28 -7.44 -0.15
CA PHE A 133 -25.18 -8.17 -0.79
C PHE A 133 -25.68 -9.24 -1.78
N SER A 134 -26.71 -10.00 -1.42
CA SER A 134 -27.31 -10.99 -2.33
C SER A 134 -27.90 -10.34 -3.58
N ALA A 135 -28.57 -9.19 -3.43
CA ALA A 135 -29.11 -8.44 -4.55
C ALA A 135 -28.00 -7.93 -5.47
N GLU A 136 -26.88 -7.48 -4.91
CA GLU A 136 -25.73 -7.03 -5.68
C GLU A 136 -25.12 -8.18 -6.51
N ILE A 137 -24.88 -9.34 -5.90
CA ILE A 137 -24.37 -10.52 -6.62
C ILE A 137 -25.32 -10.93 -7.75
N ALA A 138 -26.63 -10.82 -7.55
CA ALA A 138 -27.63 -11.13 -8.58
C ALA A 138 -27.50 -10.24 -9.83
N THR A 139 -26.97 -9.02 -9.70
CA THR A 139 -26.71 -8.15 -10.86
C THR A 139 -25.46 -8.53 -11.65
N MET A 140 -24.55 -9.32 -11.05
CA MET A 140 -23.28 -9.74 -11.65
C MET A 140 -23.38 -11.08 -12.39
N VAL A 141 -24.50 -11.78 -12.25
CA VAL A 141 -24.75 -13.08 -12.87
C VAL A 141 -25.87 -12.98 -13.91
N PRO A 142 -25.90 -13.83 -14.95
CA PRO A 142 -27.00 -13.84 -15.91
C PRO A 142 -28.37 -14.03 -15.26
N ASP A 143 -29.40 -13.41 -15.84
CA ASP A 143 -30.78 -13.50 -15.35
C ASP A 143 -31.23 -14.96 -15.23
N GLY A 144 -31.89 -15.27 -14.10
CA GLY A 144 -32.41 -16.60 -13.81
C GLY A 144 -31.38 -17.61 -13.31
N THR A 145 -30.11 -17.22 -13.13
CA THR A 145 -29.12 -18.09 -12.47
C THR A 145 -29.47 -18.28 -10.99
N PRO A 146 -29.63 -19.53 -10.52
CA PRO A 146 -29.94 -19.78 -9.11
C PRO A 146 -28.71 -19.48 -8.25
N LEU A 147 -28.85 -18.54 -7.32
CA LEU A 147 -27.81 -18.22 -6.35
C LEU A 147 -27.87 -19.18 -5.15
N PRO A 148 -26.72 -19.57 -4.58
CA PRO A 148 -26.68 -20.23 -3.29
C PRO A 148 -27.36 -19.39 -2.19
N PRO A 149 -27.78 -20.02 -1.07
CA PRO A 149 -28.19 -19.31 0.13
C PRO A 149 -27.18 -18.24 0.54
N VAL A 150 -27.68 -17.09 0.98
CA VAL A 150 -26.85 -15.91 1.27
C VAL A 150 -25.80 -16.20 2.34
N GLU A 151 -26.10 -17.09 3.29
CA GLU A 151 -25.17 -17.51 4.33
C GLU A 151 -23.94 -18.21 3.74
N ILE A 152 -24.13 -19.03 2.70
CA ILE A 152 -23.02 -19.71 2.00
C ILE A 152 -22.19 -18.69 1.24
N LEU A 153 -22.83 -17.72 0.57
CA LEU A 153 -22.12 -16.64 -0.11
C LEU A 153 -21.27 -15.83 0.88
N VAL A 154 -21.84 -15.42 2.00
CA VAL A 154 -21.16 -14.67 3.07
C VAL A 154 -20.01 -15.47 3.67
N ILE A 155 -20.23 -16.74 4.04
CA ILE A 155 -19.19 -17.61 4.59
C ILE A 155 -18.06 -17.79 3.58
N SER A 156 -18.38 -18.00 2.30
CA SER A 156 -17.37 -18.16 1.25
C SER A 156 -16.53 -16.89 1.05
N GLN A 157 -17.17 -15.72 1.08
CA GLN A 157 -16.51 -14.42 0.98
C GLN A 157 -15.61 -14.14 2.19
N LEU A 158 -16.03 -14.52 3.39
CA LEU A 158 -15.19 -14.36 4.58
C LEU A 158 -14.03 -15.37 4.61
N ALA A 159 -14.29 -16.62 4.18
CA ALA A 159 -13.30 -17.69 4.15
C ALA A 159 -12.21 -17.46 3.09
N ILE A 160 -12.52 -16.74 2.00
CA ILE A 160 -11.52 -16.44 0.96
C ILE A 160 -10.56 -15.33 1.38
N ILE A 161 -10.90 -14.44 2.32
CA ILE A 161 -10.05 -13.29 2.70
C ILE A 161 -8.62 -13.72 3.10
N PRO A 162 -8.40 -14.71 3.99
CA PRO A 162 -7.05 -15.12 4.37
C PRO A 162 -6.23 -15.67 3.20
N VAL A 163 -6.86 -16.41 2.28
CA VAL A 163 -6.23 -16.97 1.08
C VAL A 163 -5.97 -15.88 0.04
N GLY A 164 -6.98 -15.04 -0.20
CA GLY A 164 -6.91 -13.88 -1.07
C GLY A 164 -5.84 -12.89 -0.62
N ALA A 165 -5.59 -12.77 0.68
CA ALA A 165 -4.49 -11.96 1.20
C ALA A 165 -3.12 -12.46 0.71
N LEU A 166 -2.91 -13.78 0.69
CA LEU A 166 -1.67 -14.39 0.18
C LEU A 166 -1.55 -14.23 -1.34
N LEU A 167 -2.64 -14.42 -2.08
CA LEU A 167 -2.65 -14.23 -3.54
C LEU A 167 -2.37 -12.76 -3.91
N ASN A 168 -3.06 -11.82 -3.27
CA ASN A 168 -2.85 -10.38 -3.46
C ASN A 168 -1.44 -9.95 -3.02
N SER A 169 -0.81 -10.63 -2.07
CA SER A 169 0.57 -10.35 -1.65
C SER A 169 1.58 -10.51 -2.78
N VAL A 170 1.33 -11.39 -3.76
CA VAL A 170 2.20 -11.57 -4.93
C VAL A 170 2.21 -10.29 -5.78
N LEU A 171 1.04 -9.70 -6.02
CA LEU A 171 0.93 -8.45 -6.77
C LEU A 171 1.39 -7.25 -5.93
N ALA A 172 1.00 -7.21 -4.66
CA ALA A 172 1.41 -6.16 -3.72
C ALA A 172 2.93 -6.12 -3.53
N PHE A 173 3.66 -7.24 -3.75
CA PHE A 173 5.12 -7.23 -3.77
C PHE A 173 5.68 -6.26 -4.83
N GLY A 174 5.06 -6.16 -6.01
CA GLY A 174 5.48 -5.22 -7.04
C GLY A 174 5.42 -3.77 -6.58
N GLU A 175 4.34 -3.41 -5.89
CA GLU A 175 4.19 -2.08 -5.31
C GLU A 175 5.15 -1.85 -4.14
N GLU A 176 5.14 -2.77 -3.17
CA GLU A 176 5.90 -2.61 -1.93
C GLU A 176 7.41 -2.67 -2.14
N LEU A 177 7.90 -3.37 -3.17
CA LEU A 177 9.31 -3.30 -3.57
C LEU A 177 9.71 -1.87 -3.98
N GLY A 178 8.82 -1.17 -4.70
CA GLY A 178 8.99 0.23 -5.05
C GLY A 178 8.85 1.16 -3.85
N TRP A 179 7.68 1.12 -3.19
CA TRP A 179 7.33 2.07 -2.13
C TRP A 179 8.13 1.85 -0.85
N ARG A 180 8.06 0.66 -0.26
CA ARG A 180 8.70 0.37 1.05
C ARG A 180 10.12 -0.15 0.87
N GLY A 181 10.40 -0.81 -0.26
CA GLY A 181 11.73 -1.31 -0.60
C GLY A 181 12.67 -0.19 -1.02
N TRP A 182 12.27 0.68 -1.94
CA TRP A 182 13.17 1.68 -2.51
C TRP A 182 12.88 3.12 -2.04
N LEU A 183 11.65 3.61 -2.18
CA LEU A 183 11.30 5.01 -1.93
C LEU A 183 11.43 5.40 -0.45
N VAL A 184 10.89 4.59 0.46
CA VAL A 184 10.99 4.85 1.91
C VAL A 184 12.46 4.98 2.36
N PRO A 185 13.37 4.02 2.11
CA PRO A 185 14.78 4.18 2.44
C PRO A 185 15.48 5.33 1.72
N ALA A 186 15.03 5.70 0.51
CA ALA A 186 15.55 6.86 -0.20
C ALA A 186 15.17 8.19 0.49
N LEU A 187 13.93 8.31 0.96
CA LEU A 187 13.38 9.48 1.66
C LEU A 187 13.83 9.59 3.13
N ARG A 188 14.32 8.49 3.74
CA ARG A 188 14.68 8.42 5.17
C ARG A 188 15.53 9.57 5.73
N PRO A 189 16.49 10.16 5.00
CA PRO A 189 17.24 11.32 5.48
C PRO A 189 16.38 12.53 5.86
N LEU A 190 15.15 12.63 5.36
CA LEU A 190 14.19 13.69 5.71
C LEU A 190 13.54 13.48 7.10
N GLY A 191 13.82 12.34 7.76
CA GLY A 191 13.19 11.95 9.01
C GLY A 191 11.96 11.07 8.82
N THR A 192 11.46 10.50 9.93
CA THR A 192 10.37 9.50 9.90
C THR A 192 9.08 10.04 9.29
N TRP A 193 8.55 11.15 9.81
CA TRP A 193 7.25 11.65 9.37
C TRP A 193 7.26 12.17 7.93
N PRO A 194 8.22 13.01 7.50
CA PRO A 194 8.27 13.43 6.09
C PRO A 194 8.41 12.24 5.14
N THR A 195 9.20 11.22 5.50
CA THR A 195 9.33 9.99 4.70
C THR A 195 7.99 9.30 4.50
N LEU A 196 7.24 9.07 5.59
CA LEU A 196 5.97 8.33 5.54
C LEU A 196 4.89 9.13 4.81
N LEU A 197 4.80 10.44 5.06
CA LEU A 197 3.82 11.32 4.42
C LEU A 197 4.09 11.47 2.92
N ILE A 198 5.32 11.78 2.51
CA ILE A 198 5.69 11.93 1.10
C ILE A 198 5.50 10.61 0.35
N SER A 199 5.91 9.48 0.95
CA SER A 199 5.70 8.17 0.33
C SER A 199 4.21 7.86 0.13
N GLY A 200 3.35 8.19 1.11
CA GLY A 200 1.91 7.99 1.01
C GLY A 200 1.27 8.88 -0.06
N VAL A 201 1.69 10.15 -0.15
CA VAL A 201 1.20 11.08 -1.19
C VAL A 201 1.58 10.61 -2.59
N ILE A 202 2.83 10.19 -2.80
CA ILE A 202 3.27 9.66 -4.10
C ILE A 202 2.48 8.40 -4.45
N TRP A 203 2.31 7.48 -3.49
CA TRP A 203 1.55 6.25 -3.70
C TRP A 203 0.08 6.54 -4.07
N GLY A 204 -0.57 7.49 -3.38
CA GLY A 204 -1.93 7.89 -3.73
C GLY A 204 -2.03 8.57 -5.08
N PHE A 205 -1.10 9.47 -5.40
CA PHE A 205 -1.06 10.14 -6.71
C PHE A 205 -0.81 9.16 -7.86
N TRP A 206 -0.01 8.12 -7.65
CA TRP A 206 0.27 7.08 -8.65
C TRP A 206 -1.00 6.35 -9.14
N HIS A 207 -2.07 6.32 -8.34
CA HIS A 207 -3.37 5.73 -8.73
C HIS A 207 -4.20 6.64 -9.67
N SER A 208 -3.80 7.89 -9.90
CA SER A 208 -4.55 8.85 -10.73
C SER A 208 -5.10 8.31 -12.05
N PRO A 209 -4.36 7.55 -12.90
CA PRO A 209 -4.89 7.09 -14.18
C PRO A 209 -6.14 6.23 -14.07
N VAL A 210 -6.28 5.44 -13.00
CA VAL A 210 -7.44 4.55 -12.81
C VAL A 210 -8.52 5.21 -11.97
N ILE A 211 -8.13 6.08 -11.03
CA ILE A 211 -9.07 6.82 -10.19
C ILE A 211 -9.89 7.81 -11.00
N LEU A 212 -9.27 8.51 -11.96
CA LEU A 212 -9.98 9.42 -12.85
C LEU A 212 -10.92 8.69 -13.84
N LEU A 213 -10.82 7.36 -13.95
CA LEU A 213 -11.80 6.50 -14.64
C LEU A 213 -12.91 5.98 -13.70
N GLY A 214 -12.91 6.38 -12.42
CA GLY A 214 -13.93 6.01 -11.43
C GLY A 214 -13.55 4.83 -10.53
N TYR A 215 -12.30 4.33 -10.59
CA TYR A 215 -11.88 3.20 -9.77
C TYR A 215 -12.04 3.49 -8.27
N ASN A 216 -12.44 2.48 -7.47
CA ASN A 216 -12.71 2.53 -6.02
C ASN A 216 -13.80 3.50 -5.52
N PHE A 217 -14.01 4.66 -6.13
CA PHE A 217 -14.88 5.71 -5.59
C PHE A 217 -16.03 6.10 -6.50
N GLY A 218 -16.01 5.70 -7.78
CA GLY A 218 -16.96 6.18 -8.79
C GLY A 218 -16.81 7.67 -9.12
N ARG A 219 -15.70 8.29 -8.72
CA ARG A 219 -15.43 9.73 -8.89
C ARG A 219 -14.36 9.95 -9.94
N THR A 220 -14.74 10.48 -11.09
CA THR A 220 -13.86 10.71 -12.26
C THR A 220 -13.16 12.07 -12.25
N ASP A 221 -13.03 12.69 -11.07
CA ASP A 221 -12.49 14.03 -10.89
C ASP A 221 -11.37 14.08 -9.83
N VAL A 222 -10.83 15.28 -9.61
CA VAL A 222 -9.74 15.52 -8.66
C VAL A 222 -10.09 15.09 -7.23
N THR A 223 -11.36 15.11 -6.83
CA THR A 223 -11.76 14.67 -5.49
C THR A 223 -11.46 13.19 -5.29
N GLY A 224 -11.72 12.34 -6.29
CA GLY A 224 -11.37 10.92 -6.25
C GLY A 224 -9.87 10.72 -5.99
N VAL A 225 -9.02 11.50 -6.67
CA VAL A 225 -7.55 11.46 -6.49
C VAL A 225 -7.16 11.91 -5.08
N LEU A 226 -7.79 12.96 -4.55
CA LEU A 226 -7.53 13.45 -3.19
C LEU A 226 -7.97 12.43 -2.12
N PHE A 227 -9.09 11.74 -2.31
CA PHE A 227 -9.50 10.63 -1.44
C PHE A 227 -8.51 9.48 -1.49
N MET A 228 -8.04 9.12 -2.69
CA MET A 228 -6.99 8.11 -2.84
C MET A 228 -5.71 8.52 -2.10
N ILE A 229 -5.28 9.77 -2.24
CA ILE A 229 -4.12 10.31 -1.49
C ILE A 229 -4.34 10.21 0.02
N GLY A 230 -5.51 10.58 0.53
CA GLY A 230 -5.83 10.44 1.96
C GLY A 230 -5.71 8.99 2.44
N GLY A 231 -6.32 8.05 1.72
CA GLY A 231 -6.27 6.62 2.04
C GLY A 231 -4.86 6.04 1.97
N CYS A 232 -4.12 6.36 0.90
CA CYS A 232 -2.74 5.95 0.73
C CYS A 232 -1.78 6.61 1.72
N VAL A 233 -2.06 7.80 2.24
CA VAL A 233 -1.27 8.38 3.34
C VAL A 233 -1.55 7.63 4.64
N ALA A 234 -2.81 7.35 4.96
CA ALA A 234 -3.20 6.63 6.18
C ALA A 234 -2.57 5.22 6.22
N TRP A 235 -2.87 4.38 5.22
CA TRP A 235 -2.23 3.07 5.07
C TRP A 235 -0.73 3.17 4.81
N GLY A 236 -0.34 4.23 4.10
CA GLY A 236 1.02 4.72 3.87
C GLY A 236 1.93 4.57 5.07
N ILE A 237 1.48 5.23 6.14
CA ILE A 237 2.15 5.32 7.44
C ILE A 237 2.22 3.95 8.12
N LEU A 238 1.15 3.15 8.10
CA LEU A 238 1.15 1.82 8.76
C LEU A 238 2.09 0.83 8.05
N LEU A 239 2.03 0.75 6.72
CA LEU A 239 2.92 -0.11 5.93
C LEU A 239 4.38 0.36 6.00
N GLY A 240 4.58 1.68 5.99
CA GLY A 240 5.89 2.27 6.22
C GLY A 240 6.40 2.00 7.64
N TRP A 241 5.55 2.04 8.67
CA TRP A 241 5.90 1.65 10.02
C TRP A 241 6.34 0.19 10.09
N LEU A 242 5.63 -0.74 9.44
CA LEU A 242 6.04 -2.14 9.34
C LEU A 242 7.43 -2.29 8.72
N ARG A 243 7.71 -1.55 7.64
CA ARG A 243 9.04 -1.49 7.00
C ARG A 243 10.12 -0.95 7.95
N LEU A 244 9.83 0.15 8.64
CA LEU A 244 10.73 0.81 9.57
C LEU A 244 10.91 0.04 10.88
N ARG A 245 10.00 -0.85 11.26
CA ARG A 245 10.10 -1.64 12.49
C ARG A 245 10.77 -2.99 12.25
N SER A 246 10.57 -3.58 11.08
CA SER A 246 11.04 -4.92 10.73
C SER A 246 12.38 -4.94 9.97
N ALA A 247 12.82 -3.81 9.41
CA ALA A 247 13.87 -3.77 8.39
C ALA A 247 13.58 -4.64 7.14
N SER A 248 12.34 -5.09 6.95
CA SER A 248 11.93 -5.95 5.85
C SER A 248 10.68 -5.42 5.14
N ILE A 249 10.49 -5.77 3.87
CA ILE A 249 9.26 -5.44 3.14
C ILE A 249 8.17 -6.48 3.33
N TRP A 250 8.49 -7.74 3.67
CA TRP A 250 7.50 -8.82 3.73
C TRP A 250 6.31 -8.56 4.65
N PRO A 251 6.47 -7.94 5.84
CA PRO A 251 5.31 -7.54 6.64
C PRO A 251 4.40 -6.54 5.93
N ALA A 252 4.97 -5.57 5.19
CA ALA A 252 4.20 -4.58 4.44
C ALA A 252 3.54 -5.21 3.21
N VAL A 253 4.22 -6.11 2.51
CA VAL A 253 3.67 -6.89 1.39
C VAL A 253 2.43 -7.66 1.82
N LEU A 254 2.52 -8.39 2.94
CA LEU A 254 1.41 -9.18 3.46
C LEU A 254 0.26 -8.29 3.97
N ALA A 255 0.59 -7.16 4.60
CA ALA A 255 -0.42 -6.19 5.03
C ALA A 255 -1.16 -5.53 3.88
N HIS A 256 -0.45 -5.16 2.82
CA HIS A 256 -1.06 -4.60 1.62
C HIS A 256 -1.92 -5.66 0.90
N GLY A 257 -1.41 -6.89 0.73
CA GLY A 257 -2.20 -7.98 0.17
C GLY A 257 -3.49 -8.26 0.97
N SER A 258 -3.40 -8.19 2.30
CA SER A 258 -4.57 -8.38 3.19
C SER A 258 -5.56 -7.23 3.11
N LEU A 259 -5.10 -5.98 2.96
CA LEU A 259 -5.96 -4.83 2.70
C LEU A 259 -6.75 -5.02 1.40
N ASN A 260 -6.07 -5.42 0.32
CA ASN A 260 -6.73 -5.64 -0.98
C ASN A 260 -7.77 -6.76 -0.90
N ALA A 261 -7.46 -7.86 -0.21
CA ALA A 261 -8.40 -8.95 0.01
C ALA A 261 -9.62 -8.56 0.86
N ALA A 262 -9.43 -7.66 1.82
CA ALA A 262 -10.50 -7.15 2.67
C ALA A 262 -11.32 -6.03 2.02
N GLY A 263 -10.94 -5.54 0.83
CA GLY A 263 -11.53 -4.33 0.25
C GLY A 263 -13.03 -4.41 -0.01
N GLY A 264 -13.54 -5.60 -0.34
CA GLY A 264 -14.95 -5.86 -0.59
C GLY A 264 -15.81 -6.02 0.68
N LEU A 265 -15.24 -6.04 1.89
CA LEU A 265 -15.98 -6.28 3.13
C LEU A 265 -17.11 -5.26 3.37
N VAL A 266 -16.94 -4.02 2.92
CA VAL A 266 -17.96 -2.98 3.10
C VAL A 266 -19.26 -3.31 2.36
N LEU A 267 -19.17 -3.91 1.17
CA LEU A 267 -20.33 -4.30 0.36
C LEU A 267 -21.11 -5.44 1.01
N LEU A 268 -20.42 -6.31 1.75
CA LEU A 268 -21.03 -7.44 2.44
C LEU A 268 -22.06 -6.97 3.49
N PHE A 269 -21.74 -5.89 4.22
CA PHE A 269 -22.55 -5.42 5.36
C PHE A 269 -23.43 -4.21 5.04
N SER A 270 -23.45 -3.73 3.79
CA SER A 270 -24.19 -2.53 3.42
C SER A 270 -25.59 -2.87 2.89
N ALA A 271 -26.62 -2.18 3.38
CA ALA A 271 -28.00 -2.34 2.93
C ALA A 271 -28.26 -1.81 1.51
N SER A 272 -27.40 -0.93 1.02
CA SER A 272 -27.46 -0.31 -0.30
C SER A 272 -26.04 -0.02 -0.79
N GLN A 273 -25.88 0.37 -2.05
CA GLN A 273 -24.61 0.81 -2.60
C GLN A 273 -24.00 1.95 -1.76
N PRO A 274 -22.86 1.73 -1.08
CA PRO A 274 -22.27 2.73 -0.19
C PRO A 274 -21.38 3.72 -0.96
N ASP A 275 -21.26 4.96 -0.47
CA ASP A 275 -20.19 5.86 -0.94
C ASP A 275 -18.85 5.37 -0.39
N LEU A 276 -18.07 4.71 -1.24
CA LEU A 276 -16.78 4.12 -0.88
C LEU A 276 -15.72 5.17 -0.50
N ALA A 277 -15.88 6.43 -0.89
CA ALA A 277 -14.99 7.50 -0.43
C ALA A 277 -15.21 7.83 1.06
N LEU A 278 -16.40 7.55 1.59
CA LEU A 278 -16.74 7.73 3.01
C LEU A 278 -16.57 6.44 3.80
N ALA A 279 -17.10 5.33 3.29
CA ALA A 279 -17.24 4.07 4.02
C ALA A 279 -16.24 2.98 3.60
N GLY A 280 -15.58 3.14 2.46
CA GLY A 280 -14.64 2.16 1.94
C GLY A 280 -13.35 2.06 2.77
N PRO A 281 -12.53 1.03 2.51
CA PRO A 281 -11.26 0.77 3.22
C PRO A 281 -10.21 1.87 3.03
N LEU A 282 -10.37 2.71 2.01
CA LEU A 282 -9.54 3.88 1.71
C LEU A 282 -10.27 5.21 2.00
N GLY A 283 -11.50 5.15 2.52
CA GLY A 283 -12.36 6.30 2.76
C GLY A 283 -12.24 6.91 4.15
N VAL A 284 -13.04 7.95 4.42
CA VAL A 284 -12.98 8.77 5.66
C VAL A 284 -13.10 7.92 6.93
N ALA A 285 -14.02 6.96 6.98
CA ALA A 285 -14.18 6.10 8.16
C ALA A 285 -12.91 5.30 8.46
N ALA A 286 -12.23 4.79 7.43
CA ALA A 286 -10.95 4.12 7.59
C ALA A 286 -9.84 5.09 8.03
N TRP A 287 -9.84 6.34 7.55
CA TRP A 287 -8.87 7.35 7.99
C TRP A 287 -8.98 7.62 9.49
N ILE A 288 -10.18 7.72 10.03
CA ILE A 288 -10.43 7.92 11.47
C ILE A 288 -9.84 6.76 12.27
N VAL A 289 -10.18 5.52 11.89
CA VAL A 289 -9.67 4.31 12.57
C VAL A 289 -8.15 4.24 12.51
N ILE A 290 -7.57 4.44 11.34
CA ILE A 290 -6.12 4.37 11.14
C ILE A 290 -5.41 5.52 11.86
N ALA A 291 -5.98 6.72 11.90
CA ALA A 291 -5.42 7.85 12.64
C ALA A 291 -5.32 7.54 14.14
N VAL A 292 -6.33 6.88 14.72
CA VAL A 292 -6.28 6.41 16.11
C VAL A 292 -5.15 5.39 16.31
N VAL A 293 -5.00 4.41 15.41
CA VAL A 293 -3.90 3.43 15.48
C VAL A 293 -2.54 4.12 15.37
N ILE A 294 -2.38 5.06 14.44
CA ILE A 294 -1.15 5.84 14.28
C ILE A 294 -0.84 6.64 15.55
N ALA A 295 -1.84 7.27 16.16
CA ALA A 295 -1.69 8.01 17.41
C ALA A 295 -1.23 7.10 18.55
N VAL A 296 -1.83 5.91 18.69
CA VAL A 296 -1.41 4.90 19.68
C VAL A 296 0.04 4.47 19.44
N LEU A 297 0.42 4.17 18.19
CA LEU A 297 1.80 3.81 17.84
C LEU A 297 2.79 4.96 18.12
N ALA A 298 2.38 6.21 17.90
CA ALA A 298 3.20 7.39 18.17
C ALA A 298 3.41 7.61 19.68
N VAL A 299 2.34 7.59 20.47
CA VAL A 299 2.38 7.80 21.93
C VAL A 299 3.13 6.67 22.64
N THR A 300 2.97 5.43 22.18
CA THR A 300 3.71 4.27 22.71
C THR A 300 5.16 4.20 22.19
N GLY A 301 5.63 5.21 21.44
CA GLY A 301 7.02 5.32 21.01
C GLY A 301 7.44 4.34 19.92
N GLN A 302 6.51 3.67 19.23
CA GLN A 302 6.82 2.65 18.22
C GLN A 302 7.54 3.21 16.98
N PHE A 303 7.55 4.53 16.79
CA PHE A 303 8.33 5.22 15.76
C PHE A 303 9.72 5.69 16.22
N ARG A 304 10.07 5.56 17.51
CA ARG A 304 11.37 6.02 18.05
C ARG A 304 12.52 5.07 17.72
N GLU A 305 12.29 3.77 17.89
CA GLU A 305 13.31 2.74 17.69
C GLU A 305 13.19 2.08 16.32
N GLN A 306 14.11 2.43 15.43
CA GLN A 306 14.14 1.94 14.07
C GLN A 306 15.52 1.33 13.76
N PRO A 307 15.56 0.15 13.11
CA PRO A 307 16.81 -0.45 12.66
C PRO A 307 17.49 0.44 11.65
N GLU A 308 18.81 0.30 11.58
CA GLU A 308 19.57 0.82 10.47
C GLU A 308 19.04 0.27 9.14
N LEU A 309 18.71 1.18 8.24
CA LEU A 309 18.47 0.88 6.84
C LEU A 309 19.76 1.22 6.09
N ALA A 310 20.14 0.42 5.09
CA ALA A 310 21.35 0.68 4.31
C ALA A 310 21.39 2.15 3.82
N GLY A 311 22.44 2.90 4.16
CA GLY A 311 22.60 4.29 3.73
C GLY A 311 21.76 5.35 4.46
N ALA A 312 21.22 5.06 5.64
CA ALA A 312 20.65 6.07 6.55
C ALA A 312 21.00 5.74 8.02
N PRO A 313 21.46 6.72 8.83
CA PRO A 313 21.79 6.47 10.24
C PRO A 313 20.54 6.01 11.00
N GLY A 314 20.67 4.93 11.77
CA GLY A 314 19.67 4.37 12.67
C GLY A 314 20.36 3.76 13.90
N ARG A 315 19.60 3.32 14.91
CA ARG A 315 20.18 2.54 16.01
C ARG A 315 20.14 1.06 15.60
N LEU A 316 21.25 0.34 15.73
CA LEU A 316 21.27 -1.11 15.57
C LEU A 316 20.26 -1.74 16.56
N LEU A 317 19.23 -2.42 16.05
CA LEU A 317 18.24 -3.13 16.89
C LEU A 317 18.83 -4.39 17.57
N SER A 318 20.05 -4.76 17.20
CA SER A 318 20.86 -5.82 17.80
C SER A 318 22.32 -5.59 17.42
N GLN A 319 23.27 -5.86 18.32
CA GLN A 319 24.70 -5.78 17.99
C GLN A 319 25.05 -6.72 16.84
N PRO A 320 25.97 -6.33 15.93
CA PRO A 320 26.57 -7.28 14.99
C PRO A 320 27.24 -8.37 15.82
N ARG A 321 26.90 -9.64 15.60
CA ARG A 321 27.73 -10.71 16.15
C ARG A 321 29.07 -10.64 15.43
N ALA A 322 30.16 -10.60 16.20
CA ALA A 322 31.49 -10.82 15.66
C ALA A 322 31.47 -12.17 14.91
N GLU A 323 31.93 -12.16 13.67
CA GLU A 323 32.26 -13.38 12.93
C GLU A 323 33.46 -14.07 13.60
#